data_AF-A0A4R5XD11-F1
#
_entry.id   AF-A0A4R5XD11-F1
#
_cell.length_a   1.000
_cell.length_b   1.000
_cell.length_c   1.000
_cell.angle_alpha   90.00
_cell.angle_beta   90.00
_cell.angle_gamma   90.00
#
_symmetry.space_group_name_H-M   'P 1'
#
loop_
_entity.id
_entity.type
_entity.pdbx_description
1 polymer ?
#
loop_
_entity_poly.entity_id
_entity_poly.type
_entity_poly.pdbx_seq_one_letter_code
_entity_poly.pdbx_strand_id
1 'polypeptide(L)' 'MGVVTSAPASAGCVYGGGYISKCDDPVQPDGSWQRCVGIASVVPSGFGTHLIPVRQCAVMGPGRPGGDPAFNDPPVHIEG' A
#
# COMPACT_ATOMS: atom_id res chain seq x y z
N MET A 1 -16.61 -6.79 -16.33
CA MET A 1 -15.54 -7.75 -15.96
C MET A 1 -14.52 -7.00 -15.11
N GLY A 2 -14.61 -7.10 -13.79
CA GLY A 2 -13.67 -6.45 -12.88
C GLY A 2 -12.54 -7.42 -12.54
N VAL A 3 -11.32 -7.11 -12.98
CA VAL A 3 -10.13 -7.83 -12.50
C VAL A 3 -9.88 -7.40 -11.07
N VAL A 4 -10.23 -8.26 -10.11
CA VAL A 4 -9.70 -8.13 -8.75
C VAL A 4 -8.23 -8.49 -8.87
N THR A 5 -7.35 -7.48 -8.91
CA THR A 5 -5.92 -7.68 -8.75
C THR A 5 -5.68 -8.04 -7.29
N SER A 6 -5.90 -9.31 -6.97
CA SER A 6 -5.33 -9.92 -5.77
C SER A 6 -3.83 -9.65 -5.84
N ALA A 7 -3.30 -8.95 -4.83
CA ALA A 7 -1.88 -8.66 -4.75
C ALA A 7 -1.10 -9.97 -5.01
N PRO A 8 -0.06 -9.94 -5.85
CA PRO A 8 0.67 -11.15 -6.21
C PRO A 8 1.11 -11.90 -4.95
N ALA A 9 1.03 -13.23 -5.01
CA ALA A 9 1.25 -14.12 -3.87
C ALA A 9 2.69 -14.12 -3.34
N SER A 10 3.60 -13.38 -3.98
CA SER A 10 4.98 -13.12 -3.58
C SER A 10 5.18 -11.68 -3.10
N ALA A 11 4.13 -11.09 -2.52
CA ALA A 11 4.17 -9.77 -1.92
C ALA A 11 4.44 -9.87 -0.42
N GLY A 12 5.58 -9.38 0.05
CA GLY A 12 5.81 -9.27 1.48
C GLY A 12 4.82 -8.28 2.08
N CYS A 13 4.00 -8.76 3.00
CA CYS A 13 2.98 -7.96 3.66
C CYS A 13 3.31 -7.80 5.14
N VAL A 14 3.32 -6.56 5.61
CA VAL A 14 3.32 -6.25 7.04
C VAL A 14 1.96 -5.69 7.45
N TYR A 15 1.55 -6.06 8.66
CA TYR A 15 0.27 -5.67 9.25
C TYR A 15 0.53 -5.03 10.62
N GLY A 16 -0.26 -4.03 10.97
CA GLY A 16 -0.13 -3.31 12.24
C GLY A 16 0.65 -1.99 12.15
N GLY A 17 0.60 -1.21 13.23
CA GLY A 17 1.07 0.18 13.27
C GLY A 17 -0.03 1.18 12.91
N GLY A 18 0.33 2.28 12.22
CA GLY A 18 -0.62 3.31 11.75
C GLY A 18 -1.43 2.93 10.50
N TYR A 19 -1.29 1.70 10.01
CA TYR A 19 -1.85 1.21 8.75
C TYR A 19 -2.54 -0.16 8.96
N ILE A 20 -3.58 -0.41 8.17
CA ILE A 20 -4.34 -1.68 8.21
C ILE A 20 -3.50 -2.81 7.60
N SER A 21 -2.90 -2.53 6.45
CA SER A 21 -2.02 -3.46 5.74
C SER A 21 -1.02 -2.68 4.91
N LYS A 22 0.15 -3.26 4.68
CA LYS A 22 1.13 -2.73 3.73
C LYS A 22 1.78 -3.90 3.04
N CYS A 23 1.67 -3.95 1.72
CA CYS A 23 2.15 -5.05 0.90
C CYS A 23 2.92 -4.51 -0.30
N ASP A 24 4.02 -5.18 -0.64
CA ASP A 24 4.82 -4.83 -1.80
C ASP A 24 4.71 -5.87 -2.90
N ASP A 25 4.43 -5.44 -4.12
CA ASP A 25 4.48 -6.26 -5.33
C ASP A 25 5.94 -6.66 -5.63
N PRO A 26 6.21 -7.80 -6.29
CA PRO A 26 7.55 -8.20 -6.70
C PRO A 26 8.33 -7.07 -7.37
N VAL A 27 9.61 -6.96 -6.99
CA VAL A 27 10.53 -6.02 -7.63
C VAL A 27 10.62 -6.33 -9.13
N GLN A 28 10.27 -5.35 -9.95
CA GLN A 28 10.40 -5.38 -11.40
C GLN A 28 11.89 -5.37 -11.81
N PRO A 29 12.21 -5.81 -13.04
CA PRO A 29 13.60 -5.85 -13.52
C PRO A 29 14.30 -4.48 -13.58
N ASP A 30 13.55 -3.37 -13.53
CA ASP A 30 14.12 -2.02 -13.41
C ASP A 30 14.45 -1.62 -11.95
N GLY A 31 14.21 -2.51 -10.99
CA GLY A 31 14.41 -2.27 -9.57
C GLY A 31 13.26 -1.52 -8.88
N SER A 32 12.18 -1.23 -9.61
CA SER A 32 10.97 -0.64 -9.02
C SER A 32 10.06 -1.72 -8.43
N TRP A 33 9.21 -1.36 -7.50
CA TRP A 33 8.16 -2.24 -6.98
C TRP A 33 6.92 -1.44 -6.66
N GLN A 34 5.76 -2.08 -6.55
CA GLN A 34 4.53 -1.37 -6.20
C GLN A 34 4.15 -1.63 -4.74
N ARG A 35 4.16 -0.58 -3.91
CA ARG A 35 3.69 -0.67 -2.53
C ARG A 35 2.23 -0.27 -2.44
N CYS A 36 1.41 -1.10 -1.82
CA CYS A 36 0.02 -0.83 -1.52
C CYS A 36 -0.23 -0.80 -0.01
N VAL A 37 -0.75 0.31 0.49
CA VAL A 37 -1.09 0.53 1.90
C VAL A 37 -2.60 0.62 2.07
N GLY A 38 -3.14 -0.15 3.00
CA GLY A 38 -4.50 0.00 3.52
C GLY A 38 -4.54 1.01 4.66
N ILE A 39 -5.29 2.10 4.48
CA ILE A 39 -5.57 3.11 5.51
C ILE A 39 -7.07 3.17 5.80
N ALA A 40 -7.42 3.58 7.02
CA ALA A 40 -8.80 3.94 7.33
C ALA A 40 -9.01 5.41 6.93
N SER A 41 -9.85 5.65 5.93
CA SER A 41 -10.21 7.01 5.50
C SER A 41 -11.56 7.40 6.04
N VAL A 42 -11.66 8.60 6.60
CA VAL A 42 -12.93 9.14 7.12
C VAL A 42 -13.69 9.78 5.97
N VAL A 43 -14.88 9.28 5.68
CA VAL A 43 -15.79 9.89 4.71
C VAL A 43 -17.01 10.48 5.43
N PRO A 44 -17.41 11.72 5.09
CA PRO A 44 -18.65 12.29 5.59
C PRO A 44 -19.85 11.59 4.95
N SER A 45 -20.88 11.29 5.73
CA SER A 45 -22.10 10.65 5.26
C SER A 45 -23.30 11.17 6.05
N GLY A 46 -24.10 12.02 5.41
CA GLY A 46 -25.29 12.62 6.04
C GLY A 46 -24.95 13.40 7.30
N PHE A 47 -25.45 12.94 8.46
CA PHE A 47 -25.27 13.56 9.77
C PHE A 47 -24.07 13.02 10.57
N GLY A 48 -23.21 12.19 9.98
CA GLY A 48 -22.04 11.60 10.65
C GLY A 48 -20.86 11.35 9.73
N THR A 49 -19.85 10.67 10.26
CA THR A 49 -18.65 10.22 9.55
C THR A 49 -18.48 8.72 9.72
N HIS A 50 -18.07 8.02 8.66
CA HIS A 50 -17.73 6.61 8.72
C HIS A 50 -16.29 6.39 8.22
N LEU A 51 -15.60 5.40 8.81
CA LEU A 51 -14.26 4.99 8.42
C LEU A 51 -14.35 3.88 7.37
N ILE A 52 -13.92 4.15 6.16
CA ILE A 52 -13.83 3.15 5.10
C ILE A 52 -12.37 2.68 4.94
N PRO A 53 -12.13 1.38 4.71
CA PRO A 53 -10.81 0.92 4.32
C PRO A 53 -10.52 1.39 2.88
N VAL A 54 -9.42 2.12 2.71
CA VAL A 54 -8.94 2.57 1.41
C VAL A 54 -7.57 1.98 1.16
N ARG A 55 -7.39 1.39 -0.02
CA ARG A 55 -6.10 0.90 -0.50
C ARG A 55 -5.48 1.97 -1.40
N GLN A 56 -4.34 2.50 -1.00
CA GLN A 56 -3.54 3.42 -1.81
C GLN A 56 -2.28 2.69 -2.30
N CYS A 57 -1.98 2.76 -3.59
CA CYS A 57 -0.79 2.12 -4.16
C CYS A 57 0.12 3.17 -4.80
N ALA A 58 1.43 3.01 -4.61
CA ALA A 58 2.45 3.86 -5.19
C ALA A 58 3.61 3.00 -5.73
N VAL A 59 4.23 3.46 -6.81
CA VAL A 59 5.44 2.84 -7.35
C VAL A 59 6.64 3.36 -6.56
N MET A 60 7.37 2.43 -5.97
CA MET A 60 8.58 2.62 -5.19
C MET A 60 9.80 2.19 -6.03
N GLY A 61 10.98 2.64 -5.65
CA GLY A 61 12.21 2.23 -6.32
C GLY A 61 13.43 3.03 -5.87
N PRO A 62 14.63 2.69 -6.35
CA PRO A 62 15.85 3.44 -6.09
C PRO A 62 15.68 4.90 -6.55
N GLY A 63 15.69 5.84 -5.59
CA GLY A 63 15.47 7.26 -5.84
C GLY A 63 14.01 7.70 -6.00
N ARG A 64 13.05 6.79 -5.80
CA ARG A 64 11.60 7.07 -5.80
C ARG A 64 11.02 6.78 -4.41
N PRO A 65 11.26 7.66 -3.42
CA PRO A 65 10.53 7.57 -2.16
C PRO A 65 9.06 7.87 -2.46
N GLY A 66 8.16 6.95 -2.11
CA GLY A 66 6.72 7.19 -2.21
C GLY A 66 6.38 8.39 -1.37
N GLY A 67 5.70 9.42 -1.89
CA GLY A 67 5.67 10.75 -1.26
C GLY A 67 5.10 10.83 0.17
N ASP A 68 4.56 9.75 0.72
CA ASP A 68 3.93 9.68 2.03
C ASP A 68 4.66 8.67 2.96
N PRO A 69 4.79 8.97 4.28
CA PRO A 69 5.47 8.10 5.24
C PRO A 69 4.91 6.68 5.29
N ALA A 70 3.65 6.46 4.95
CA ALA A 70 3.05 5.13 4.82
C ALA A 70 3.77 4.25 3.81
N PHE A 71 4.35 4.88 2.79
CA PHE A 71 5.08 4.22 1.72
C PHE A 71 6.59 4.22 1.95
N ASN A 72 7.13 5.16 2.72
CA ASN A 72 8.58 5.28 2.93
C ASN A 72 9.11 4.64 4.21
N ASP A 73 8.28 4.18 5.13
CA ASP A 73 8.73 3.47 6.33
C ASP A 73 8.24 2.03 6.29
N PRO A 74 9.09 0.99 6.15
CA PRO A 74 10.52 1.08 5.84
C PRO A 74 10.73 1.46 4.36
N PRO A 75 11.80 2.17 3.96
CA PRO A 75 11.97 2.65 2.58
C PRO A 75 12.41 1.56 1.60
N VAL A 76 12.62 0.34 2.10
CA VAL A 76 13.04 -0.83 1.34
C VAL A 76 11.85 -1.71 0.98
N HIS A 77 12.01 -2.54 -0.05
CA HIS A 77 11.04 -3.57 -0.42
C HIS A 77 10.80 -4.54 0.75
N ILE A 78 9.53 -4.87 0.99
CA ILE A 78 9.14 -5.85 1.99
C ILE A 78 9.19 -7.22 1.33
N GLU A 79 10.16 -8.02 1.74
CA GLU A 79 10.22 -9.44 1.38
C GLU A 79 9.22 -10.24 2.23
N GLY A 80 8.61 -11.27 1.63
CA GLY A 80 7.65 -12.18 2.27
C GLY A 80 8.25 -13.51 2.69
#